data_AF-A0A8H6K485-F1
#
_entry.id   AF-A0A8H6K485-F1
#
_cell.length_a   1.000
_cell.length_b   1.000
_cell.length_c   1.000
_cell.angle_alpha   90.00
_cell.angle_beta   90.00
_cell.angle_gamma   90.00
#
_symmetry.space_group_name_H-M   'P 1'
#
loop_
_entity.id
_entity.type
_entity.pdbx_description
1 polymer ?
#
loop_
_entity_poly.entity_id
_entity_poly.type
_entity_poly.pdbx_seq_one_letter_code
_entity_poly.pdbx_strand_id
1 'polypeptide(L)'
;MAYLEPDQVRWPPEPEGWSDSELNVDALQVLGRSGMVIELLRRLPYPAVPKTEVYSATWTLSYLCEHWQPEESGHGWRRTPFTMLRLAPFDGPMPPHLISLTFEEAEVGVVWVIDTDRGETLPVTGSIIPAAEEKNKWWLKAKAMTFRDYFDDVYEQISSLVLVPAPAAGNFPQAISKSGDFEFKVLKDLYHEFGWPTGLRKEAFLKAAVPARKAAIEAGIQHLSLYKHEPDANILAGKVNRPEHNKRDDDVEFDPEDVWVDKGNSRRNELADLGIKSAPYIGLGSTSPGSALALAKRVVALPSSLSKVLDTATAVHEDARAIITPPPQLVHTGEKHDEQDAAW
;
A
#
# COMPACT_ATOMS: atom_id res chain seq x y z
N MET A 1 -11.38 -6.01 -10.47
CA MET A 1 -10.50 -6.66 -9.46
C MET A 1 -11.36 -7.36 -8.40
N ALA A 2 -10.89 -8.42 -7.73
CA ALA A 2 -11.65 -9.13 -6.68
C ALA A 2 -11.27 -8.66 -5.27
N TYR A 3 -11.12 -7.34 -5.13
CA TYR A 3 -10.59 -6.64 -3.98
C TYR A 3 -11.19 -5.23 -3.95
N LEU A 4 -11.69 -4.79 -2.80
CA LEU A 4 -12.43 -3.53 -2.60
C LEU A 4 -13.57 -3.32 -3.61
N GLU A 5 -14.77 -3.77 -3.23
CA GLU A 5 -15.98 -3.53 -3.99
C GLU A 5 -16.38 -2.04 -4.00
N PRO A 6 -17.07 -1.54 -5.04
CA PRO A 6 -17.47 -0.14 -5.12
C PRO A 6 -18.31 0.36 -3.93
N ASP A 7 -19.10 -0.51 -3.31
CA ASP A 7 -19.91 -0.22 -2.11
C ASP A 7 -19.09 -0.18 -0.82
N GLN A 8 -17.86 -0.69 -0.85
CA GLN A 8 -16.88 -0.56 0.22
C GLN A 8 -16.12 0.77 0.16
N VAL A 9 -16.41 1.61 -0.84
CA VAL A 9 -15.82 2.94 -0.99
C VAL A 9 -16.91 3.99 -0.83
N ARG A 10 -16.67 4.93 0.08
CA ARG A 10 -17.48 6.13 0.24
C ARG A 10 -16.98 7.21 -0.70
N TRP A 11 -17.82 7.57 -1.66
CA TRP A 11 -17.54 8.63 -2.62
C TRP A 11 -17.87 10.00 -2.03
N PRO A 12 -17.02 11.02 -2.28
CA PRO A 12 -17.35 12.38 -1.89
C PRO A 12 -18.64 12.83 -2.59
N PRO A 13 -19.55 13.54 -1.90
CA PRO A 13 -20.74 14.11 -2.53
C PRO A 13 -20.38 15.09 -3.65
N GLU A 14 -21.06 14.99 -4.79
CA GLU A 14 -20.87 15.94 -5.91
C GLU A 14 -21.76 17.18 -5.75
N PRO A 15 -21.32 18.37 -6.23
CA PRO A 15 -19.97 18.70 -6.74
C PRO A 15 -18.97 19.21 -5.68
N GLU A 16 -19.41 19.52 -4.47
CA GLU A 16 -18.58 20.22 -3.48
C GLU A 16 -17.65 19.33 -2.63
N GLY A 17 -17.85 18.02 -2.65
CA GLY A 17 -17.14 17.06 -1.81
C GLY A 17 -17.71 16.96 -0.38
N TRP A 18 -16.91 16.41 0.54
CA TRP A 18 -17.28 16.27 1.95
C TRP A 18 -17.51 17.63 2.61
N SER A 19 -18.63 17.78 3.32
CA SER A 19 -18.94 19.00 4.07
C SER A 19 -18.10 19.13 5.35
N ASP A 20 -18.09 20.32 5.96
CA ASP A 20 -17.41 20.58 7.24
C ASP A 20 -18.02 19.84 8.43
N SER A 21 -19.24 19.32 8.27
CA SER A 21 -19.85 18.41 9.25
C SER A 21 -19.40 16.96 9.07
N GLU A 22 -18.95 16.57 7.87
CA GLU A 22 -18.52 15.21 7.56
C GLU A 22 -17.01 15.03 7.66
N LEU A 23 -16.24 16.08 7.35
CA LEU A 23 -14.79 16.15 7.48
C LEU A 23 -14.44 17.01 8.69
N ASN A 24 -13.50 16.57 9.53
CA ASN A 24 -13.13 17.31 10.74
C ASN A 24 -12.21 18.51 10.44
N VAL A 25 -12.77 19.50 9.73
CA VAL A 25 -12.07 20.68 9.21
C VAL A 25 -11.50 21.53 10.36
N ASP A 26 -12.27 21.70 11.44
CA ASP A 26 -11.84 22.47 12.60
C ASP A 26 -10.58 21.87 13.24
N ALA A 27 -10.52 20.54 13.42
CA ALA A 27 -9.33 19.90 13.95
C ALA A 27 -8.13 20.03 13.01
N LEU A 28 -8.32 19.86 11.70
CA LEU A 28 -7.27 20.03 10.70
C LEU A 28 -6.71 21.46 10.71
N GLN A 29 -7.56 22.47 10.78
CA GLN A 29 -7.16 23.87 10.86
C GLN A 29 -6.42 24.19 12.16
N VAL A 30 -6.91 23.67 13.30
CA VAL A 30 -6.26 23.81 14.61
C VAL A 30 -4.85 23.20 14.60
N LEU A 31 -4.66 22.07 13.90
CA LEU A 31 -3.37 21.40 13.72
C LEU A 31 -2.53 22.01 12.58
N GLY A 32 -2.96 23.16 12.06
CA GLY A 32 -2.22 23.98 11.11
C GLY A 32 -2.11 23.35 9.72
N ARG A 33 -3.06 22.50 9.31
CA ARG A 33 -3.14 22.05 7.91
C ARG A 33 -3.63 23.19 7.03
N SER A 34 -3.07 23.28 5.82
CA SER A 34 -3.43 24.32 4.86
C SER A 34 -4.84 24.13 4.31
N GLY A 35 -5.44 25.21 3.80
CA GLY A 35 -6.72 25.12 3.08
C GLY A 35 -6.65 24.19 1.86
N MET A 36 -5.48 24.07 1.23
CA MET A 36 -5.27 23.17 0.09
C MET A 36 -5.34 21.69 0.48
N VAL A 37 -4.75 21.34 1.63
CA VAL A 37 -4.88 20.00 2.22
C VAL A 37 -6.34 19.70 2.52
N ILE A 38 -7.07 20.65 3.13
CA ILE A 38 -8.49 20.47 3.43
C ILE A 38 -9.31 20.26 2.14
N GLU A 39 -9.08 21.07 1.11
CA GLU A 39 -9.73 20.92 -0.20
C GLU A 39 -9.43 19.56 -0.86
N LEU A 40 -8.19 19.07 -0.76
CA LEU A 40 -7.84 17.71 -1.21
C LEU A 40 -8.67 16.67 -0.44
N LEU A 41 -8.66 16.73 0.89
CA LEU A 41 -9.35 15.76 1.74
C LEU A 41 -10.88 15.76 1.54
N ARG A 42 -11.48 16.89 1.14
CA ARG A 42 -12.90 16.96 0.75
C ARG A 42 -13.23 16.17 -0.52
N ARG A 43 -12.24 15.96 -1.39
CA ARG A 43 -12.43 15.34 -2.71
C ARG A 43 -11.93 13.91 -2.80
N LEU A 44 -11.32 13.39 -1.73
CA LEU A 44 -10.87 12.01 -1.73
C LEU A 44 -12.01 11.05 -1.38
N PRO A 45 -12.06 9.89 -2.04
CA PRO A 45 -12.85 8.77 -1.54
C PRO A 45 -12.20 8.17 -0.29
N TYR A 46 -13.03 7.62 0.60
CA TYR A 46 -12.57 6.92 1.78
C TYR A 46 -13.15 5.50 1.81
N PRO A 47 -12.39 4.48 2.23
CA PRO A 47 -12.97 3.18 2.49
C PRO A 47 -14.02 3.27 3.59
N ALA A 48 -15.14 2.56 3.40
CA ALA A 48 -16.21 2.46 4.39
C ALA A 48 -15.77 1.70 5.65
N VAL A 49 -14.74 0.85 5.52
CA VAL A 49 -14.17 0.09 6.63
C VAL A 49 -12.83 0.71 7.01
N PRO A 50 -12.63 1.11 8.28
CA PRO A 50 -11.36 1.67 8.73
C PRO A 50 -10.25 0.62 8.64
N LYS A 51 -9.01 1.08 8.49
CA LYS A 51 -7.84 0.21 8.30
C LYS A 51 -8.00 -0.75 7.12
N THR A 52 -8.49 -0.25 6.00
CA THR A 52 -8.45 -0.98 4.74
C THR A 52 -7.03 -0.96 4.20
N GLU A 53 -6.46 -2.14 3.92
CA GLU A 53 -5.14 -2.22 3.29
C GLU A 53 -5.26 -1.80 1.82
N VAL A 54 -4.33 -0.99 1.31
CA VAL A 54 -4.35 -0.55 -0.11
C VAL A 54 -3.02 -0.80 -0.81
N TYR A 55 -2.01 -1.18 -0.03
CA TYR A 55 -0.70 -1.62 -0.48
C TYR A 55 -0.13 -2.52 0.62
N SER A 56 0.88 -3.34 0.32
CA SER A 56 1.40 -4.30 1.31
C SER A 56 1.80 -3.61 2.62
N ALA A 57 1.23 -4.08 3.73
CA ALA A 57 1.35 -3.54 5.08
C ALA A 57 1.04 -2.03 5.19
N THR A 58 0.14 -1.53 4.34
CA THR A 58 -0.18 -0.11 4.22
C THR A 58 -1.68 0.11 4.25
N TRP A 59 -2.17 0.79 5.27
CA TRP A 59 -3.59 0.99 5.54
C TRP A 59 -4.03 2.43 5.31
N THR A 60 -5.25 2.62 4.80
CA THR A 60 -5.81 3.95 4.54
C THR A 60 -6.12 4.71 5.81
N LEU A 61 -5.96 6.03 5.74
CA LEU A 61 -6.49 6.98 6.71
C LEU A 61 -7.80 7.57 6.21
N SER A 62 -8.74 7.76 7.13
CA SER A 62 -9.94 8.55 6.89
C SER A 62 -9.93 9.74 7.84
N TYR A 63 -10.16 10.92 7.29
CA TYR A 63 -10.28 12.17 8.05
C TYR A 63 -11.74 12.58 8.29
N LEU A 64 -12.68 11.70 7.92
CA LEU A 64 -14.10 11.89 8.21
C LEU A 64 -14.34 11.84 9.72
N CYS A 65 -15.31 12.63 10.19
CA CYS A 65 -15.66 12.78 11.60
C CYS A 65 -16.02 11.43 12.26
N GLU A 66 -16.52 10.44 11.53
CA GLU A 66 -16.81 9.11 12.11
C GLU A 66 -15.57 8.26 12.43
N HIS A 67 -14.40 8.65 11.93
CA HIS A 67 -13.16 7.87 12.04
C HIS A 67 -12.01 8.65 12.67
N TRP A 68 -12.06 9.98 12.62
CA TRP A 68 -10.97 10.82 13.10
C TRP A 68 -11.49 12.05 13.86
N GLN A 69 -11.52 11.90 15.18
CA GLN A 69 -11.94 12.93 16.14
C GLN A 69 -10.86 13.04 17.23
N PRO A 70 -9.72 13.68 16.94
CA PRO A 70 -8.63 13.79 17.90
C PRO A 70 -9.07 14.49 19.20
N GLU A 71 -10.07 15.36 19.15
CA GLU A 71 -10.67 16.03 20.30
C GLU A 71 -11.29 15.09 21.32
N GLU A 72 -11.79 13.92 20.90
CA GLU A 72 -12.36 12.92 21.80
C GLU A 72 -11.30 12.17 22.60
N SER A 73 -10.03 12.25 22.18
CA SER A 73 -8.89 11.66 22.90
C SER A 73 -8.44 12.45 24.14
N GLY A 74 -9.09 13.59 24.43
CA GLY A 74 -8.92 14.36 25.67
C GLY A 74 -8.20 15.70 25.52
N HIS A 75 -8.08 16.46 26.62
CA HIS A 75 -7.67 17.88 26.63
C HIS A 75 -6.26 18.19 26.10
N GLY A 76 -5.46 17.18 25.74
CA GLY A 76 -4.08 17.31 25.25
C GLY A 76 -3.91 17.17 23.73
N TRP A 77 -4.96 16.84 22.97
CA TRP A 77 -4.83 16.42 21.57
C TRP A 77 -4.10 17.42 20.65
N ARG A 78 -4.21 18.72 20.94
CA ARG A 78 -3.50 19.79 20.21
C ARG A 78 -1.97 19.73 20.34
N ARG A 79 -1.48 19.04 21.36
CA ARG A 79 -0.05 18.82 21.64
C ARG A 79 0.37 17.39 21.33
N THR A 80 -0.56 16.54 20.93
CA THR A 80 -0.27 15.16 20.57
C THR A 80 0.63 15.16 19.33
N PRO A 81 1.70 14.36 19.31
CA PRO A 81 2.57 14.25 18.16
C PRO A 81 1.79 13.85 16.90
N PHE A 82 2.18 14.39 15.75
CA PHE A 82 1.48 14.14 14.48
C PHE A 82 1.48 12.66 14.06
N THR A 83 2.44 11.85 14.51
CA THR A 83 2.43 10.40 14.28
C THR A 83 1.25 9.72 14.97
N MET A 84 1.00 10.07 16.24
CA MET A 84 -0.12 9.55 17.02
C MET A 84 -1.46 10.04 16.47
N LEU A 85 -1.49 11.24 15.91
CA LEU A 85 -2.67 11.77 15.20
C LEU A 85 -2.82 11.25 13.76
N ARG A 86 -1.90 10.40 13.30
CA ARG A 86 -1.84 9.90 11.91
C ARG A 86 -1.82 11.01 10.86
N LEU A 87 -1.18 12.13 11.17
CA LEU A 87 -0.94 13.21 10.23
C LEU A 87 0.41 13.08 9.54
N ALA A 88 1.40 12.46 10.19
CA ALA A 88 2.76 12.31 9.69
C ALA A 88 3.33 10.91 9.98
N PRO A 89 4.32 10.43 9.20
CA PRO A 89 5.04 9.18 9.48
C PRO A 89 6.03 9.31 10.65
N PHE A 90 6.56 10.51 10.93
CA PHE A 90 7.53 10.75 11.99
C PHE A 90 7.15 11.93 12.87
N ASP A 91 7.62 11.90 14.12
CA ASP A 91 7.42 13.00 15.07
C ASP A 91 8.22 14.23 14.65
N GLY A 92 7.57 15.39 14.75
CA GLY A 92 8.17 16.66 14.42
C GLY A 92 7.17 17.60 13.74
N PRO A 93 7.54 18.88 13.58
CA PRO A 93 6.72 19.81 12.83
C PRO A 93 6.64 19.37 11.37
N MET A 94 5.44 19.12 10.85
CA MET A 94 5.24 18.84 9.43
C MET A 94 4.65 20.07 8.72
N PRO A 95 5.17 20.49 7.54
CA PRO A 95 4.67 21.64 6.81
C PRO A 95 3.14 21.59 6.60
N PRO A 96 2.44 22.74 6.62
CA PRO A 96 0.99 22.79 6.46
C PRO A 96 0.43 22.18 5.16
N HIS A 97 1.22 22.14 4.09
CA HIS A 97 0.85 21.56 2.78
C HIS A 97 1.09 20.05 2.67
N LEU A 98 1.65 19.41 3.70
CA LEU A 98 1.82 17.97 3.74
C LEU A 98 0.70 17.28 4.53
N ILE A 99 0.26 16.12 4.04
CA ILE A 99 -0.73 15.27 4.70
C ILE A 99 -0.48 13.80 4.39
N SER A 100 -0.62 12.91 5.38
CA SER A 100 -0.53 11.46 5.15
C SER A 100 -1.89 10.91 4.70
N LEU A 101 -1.92 10.01 3.72
CA LEU A 101 -3.17 9.33 3.30
C LEU A 101 -3.21 7.87 3.73
N THR A 102 -2.06 7.32 4.13
CA THR A 102 -1.94 5.97 4.66
C THR A 102 -1.14 5.97 5.95
N PHE A 103 -1.15 4.85 6.64
CA PHE A 103 -0.28 4.57 7.77
C PHE A 103 0.16 3.11 7.74
N GLU A 104 1.14 2.79 8.58
CA GLU A 104 1.64 1.43 8.77
C GLU A 104 1.64 1.07 10.28
N GLU A 105 1.65 -0.22 10.60
CA GLU A 105 1.72 -0.75 11.97
C GLU A 105 2.95 -1.63 12.24
N ALA A 106 3.75 -1.96 11.22
CA ALA A 106 4.75 -3.02 11.26
C ALA A 106 6.14 -2.61 10.72
N GLU A 107 6.38 -1.31 10.53
CA GLU A 107 7.58 -0.67 9.95
C GLU A 107 7.99 -1.18 8.56
N VAL A 108 7.14 -1.98 7.92
CA VAL A 108 7.36 -2.58 6.59
C VAL A 108 6.43 -2.02 5.51
N GLY A 109 5.51 -1.14 5.89
CA GLY A 109 4.57 -0.47 5.00
C GLY A 109 5.14 0.80 4.35
N VAL A 110 4.28 1.46 3.57
CA VAL A 110 4.59 2.72 2.89
C VAL A 110 3.57 3.78 3.28
N VAL A 111 4.01 4.81 4.01
CA VAL A 111 3.18 5.98 4.31
C VAL A 111 3.18 6.91 3.10
N TRP A 112 2.03 7.10 2.47
CA TRP A 112 1.86 8.01 1.34
C TRP A 112 1.62 9.40 1.89
N VAL A 113 2.62 10.28 1.77
CA VAL A 113 2.47 11.69 2.14
C VAL A 113 2.29 12.52 0.89
N ILE A 114 1.25 13.34 0.85
CA ILE A 114 0.95 14.22 -0.26
C ILE A 114 1.51 15.61 0.01
N ASP A 115 2.22 16.15 -0.97
CA ASP A 115 2.60 17.56 -1.05
C ASP A 115 1.63 18.32 -1.95
N THR A 116 0.73 19.09 -1.34
CA THR A 116 -0.28 19.84 -2.10
C THR A 116 0.27 21.10 -2.77
N ASP A 117 1.41 21.62 -2.32
CA ASP A 117 2.02 22.79 -2.95
C ASP A 117 2.70 22.38 -4.25
N ARG A 118 3.36 21.22 -4.26
CA ARG A 118 4.09 20.69 -5.42
C ARG A 118 3.25 19.78 -6.31
N GLY A 119 2.19 19.20 -5.78
CA GLY A 119 1.40 18.18 -6.46
C GLY A 119 2.18 16.90 -6.65
N GLU A 120 2.84 16.45 -5.59
CA GLU A 120 3.71 15.27 -5.57
C GLU A 120 3.32 14.32 -4.43
N THR A 121 3.69 13.05 -4.57
CA THR A 121 3.61 12.03 -3.52
C THR A 121 5.01 11.73 -3.00
N LEU A 122 5.12 11.61 -1.69
CA LEU A 122 6.31 11.22 -0.95
C LEU A 122 6.02 9.83 -0.35
N PRO A 123 6.39 8.73 -1.04
CA PRO A 123 6.27 7.39 -0.47
C PRO A 123 7.35 7.20 0.61
N VAL A 124 6.92 7.13 1.87
CA VAL A 124 7.81 7.02 3.02
C VAL A 124 7.79 5.59 3.54
N THR A 125 8.95 4.94 3.58
CA THR A 125 9.10 3.59 4.13
C THR A 125 9.85 3.64 5.45
N GLY A 126 9.73 2.60 6.29
CA GLY A 126 10.47 2.48 7.54
C GLY A 126 12.01 2.50 7.38
N SER A 127 12.52 2.27 6.15
CA SER A 127 13.95 2.40 5.84
C SER A 127 14.46 3.85 5.83
N ILE A 128 13.56 4.83 5.71
CA ILE A 128 13.88 6.25 5.83
C ILE A 128 13.89 6.58 7.32
N ILE A 129 14.96 6.20 8.03
CA ILE A 129 15.16 6.61 9.43
C ILE A 129 15.94 7.93 9.42
N PRO A 130 15.28 9.10 9.58
CA PRO A 130 16.01 10.36 9.71
C PRO A 130 16.91 10.33 10.96
N ALA A 131 18.14 10.80 10.84
CA ALA A 131 19.00 11.01 12.00
C ALA A 131 18.32 11.97 12.99
N ALA A 132 18.64 11.86 14.28
CA ALA A 132 17.94 12.57 15.36
C ALA A 132 17.85 14.09 15.14
N GLU A 133 18.87 14.70 14.54
CA GLU A 133 18.95 16.14 14.25
C GLU A 133 18.08 16.57 13.05
N GLU A 134 17.64 15.62 12.23
CA GLU A 134 16.96 15.84 10.95
C GLU A 134 15.52 15.30 10.96
N LYS A 135 15.07 14.68 12.05
CA LYS A 135 13.68 14.25 12.26
C LYS A 135 12.68 15.36 11.93
N ASN A 136 13.07 16.61 12.21
CA ASN A 136 12.24 17.79 11.98
C ASN A 136 12.12 18.21 10.51
N LYS A 137 12.77 17.53 9.54
CA LYS A 137 12.72 17.83 8.10
C LYS A 137 12.80 16.58 7.22
N TRP A 138 12.31 15.44 7.72
CA TRP A 138 12.39 14.14 7.03
C TRP A 138 11.87 14.19 5.59
N TRP A 139 10.87 15.04 5.30
CA TRP A 139 10.27 15.19 3.97
C TRP A 139 11.25 15.73 2.92
N LEU A 140 12.34 16.39 3.32
CA LEU A 140 13.39 16.81 2.39
C LEU A 140 14.26 15.65 1.90
N LYS A 141 14.20 14.49 2.56
CA LYS A 141 14.96 13.28 2.21
C LYS A 141 14.12 12.24 1.49
N ALA A 142 12.80 12.28 1.67
CA ALA A 142 11.90 11.43 0.93
C ALA A 142 12.03 11.75 -0.57
N LYS A 143 12.15 10.70 -1.38
CA LYS A 143 12.15 10.85 -2.84
C LYS A 143 10.73 11.22 -3.27
N ALA A 144 10.53 12.50 -3.60
CA ALA A 144 9.27 12.93 -4.17
C ALA A 144 9.08 12.33 -5.57
N MET A 145 7.85 11.96 -5.88
CA MET A 145 7.42 11.39 -7.15
C MET A 145 6.18 12.13 -7.62
N THR A 146 5.96 12.20 -8.93
CA THR A 146 4.66 12.68 -9.41
C THR A 146 3.59 11.66 -9.04
N PHE A 147 2.34 12.11 -8.89
CA PHE A 147 1.21 11.22 -8.64
C PHE A 147 1.12 10.11 -9.69
N ARG A 148 1.19 10.49 -10.97
CA ARG A 148 1.13 9.55 -12.08
C ARG A 148 2.23 8.49 -11.97
N ASP A 149 3.49 8.89 -11.88
CA ASP A 149 4.60 7.93 -11.88
C ASP A 149 4.50 6.94 -10.72
N TYR A 150 4.08 7.41 -9.54
CA TYR A 150 3.95 6.54 -8.36
C TYR A 150 2.77 5.58 -8.48
N PHE A 151 1.59 6.08 -8.85
CA PHE A 151 0.40 5.23 -8.92
C PHE A 151 0.38 4.33 -10.17
N ASP A 152 1.06 4.72 -11.26
CA ASP A 152 1.33 3.84 -12.40
C ASP A 152 2.21 2.66 -11.99
N ASP A 153 3.25 2.89 -11.17
CA ASP A 153 4.08 1.81 -10.61
C ASP A 153 3.28 0.89 -9.67
N VAL A 154 2.47 1.45 -8.77
CA VAL A 154 1.57 0.66 -7.92
C VAL A 154 0.61 -0.17 -8.76
N TYR A 155 0.04 0.42 -9.82
CA TYR A 155 -0.83 -0.27 -10.76
C TYR A 155 -0.11 -1.39 -11.50
N GLU A 156 1.12 -1.16 -11.98
CA GLU A 156 1.95 -2.17 -12.63
C GLU A 156 2.24 -3.33 -11.67
N GLN A 157 2.59 -3.06 -10.42
CA GLN A 157 2.85 -4.09 -9.42
C GLN A 157 1.62 -4.98 -9.13
N ILE A 158 0.42 -4.38 -9.08
CA ILE A 158 -0.83 -5.14 -8.87
C ILE A 158 -1.24 -5.90 -10.14
N SER A 159 -1.19 -5.25 -11.30
CA SER A 159 -1.58 -5.84 -12.58
C SER A 159 -0.65 -7.00 -13.00
N SER A 160 0.64 -6.90 -12.70
CA SER A 160 1.62 -7.98 -12.90
C SER A 160 1.63 -9.04 -11.80
N LEU A 161 0.79 -8.88 -10.76
CA LEU A 161 0.74 -9.76 -9.59
C LEU A 161 2.10 -9.92 -8.89
N VAL A 162 2.90 -8.84 -8.86
CA VAL A 162 4.00 -8.67 -7.89
C VAL A 162 3.39 -8.46 -6.50
N LEU A 163 2.28 -7.72 -6.44
CA LEU A 163 1.38 -7.62 -5.31
C LEU A 163 0.03 -8.24 -5.70
N VAL A 164 -0.48 -9.12 -4.85
CA VAL A 164 -1.65 -9.96 -5.12
C VAL A 164 -2.79 -9.54 -4.20
N PRO A 165 -3.87 -8.93 -4.74
CA PRO A 165 -5.02 -8.56 -3.93
C PRO A 165 -5.73 -9.80 -3.40
N ALA A 166 -5.89 -9.90 -2.09
CA ALA A 166 -6.38 -11.09 -1.43
C ALA A 166 -7.81 -10.85 -0.86
N PRO A 167 -8.83 -11.62 -1.29
CA PRO A 167 -10.18 -11.46 -0.77
C PRO A 167 -10.27 -11.94 0.67
N ALA A 168 -11.21 -11.39 1.46
CA ALA A 168 -11.43 -11.83 2.84
C ALA A 168 -11.74 -13.34 2.90
N ALA A 169 -11.22 -14.02 3.92
CA ALA A 169 -11.35 -15.46 4.06
C ALA A 169 -11.50 -15.87 5.53
N GLY A 170 -12.72 -16.19 5.96
CA GLY A 170 -13.00 -16.50 7.36
C GLY A 170 -12.69 -15.29 8.26
N ASN A 171 -11.74 -15.44 9.19
CA ASN A 171 -11.30 -14.36 10.08
C ASN A 171 -10.15 -13.52 9.49
N PHE A 172 -9.67 -13.83 8.29
CA PHE A 172 -8.63 -13.07 7.63
C PHE A 172 -9.27 -11.96 6.79
N PRO A 173 -8.99 -10.66 7.07
CA PRO A 173 -9.55 -9.55 6.32
C PRO A 173 -9.02 -9.53 4.88
N GLN A 174 -9.61 -8.71 4.02
CA GLN A 174 -9.02 -8.39 2.72
C GLN A 174 -7.59 -7.84 2.94
N ALA A 175 -6.63 -8.22 2.10
CA ALA A 175 -5.24 -7.79 2.21
C ALA A 175 -4.54 -7.63 0.85
N ILE A 176 -3.34 -7.05 0.85
CA ILE A 176 -2.44 -7.06 -0.32
C ILE A 176 -1.26 -7.98 -0.03
N SER A 177 -1.26 -9.16 -0.62
CA SER A 177 -0.23 -10.18 -0.43
C SER A 177 0.99 -9.94 -1.32
N LYS A 178 2.18 -10.26 -0.82
CA LYS A 178 3.46 -10.19 -1.56
C LYS A 178 4.23 -11.50 -1.46
N SER A 179 5.28 -11.62 -2.27
CA SER A 179 6.20 -12.76 -2.19
C SER A 179 6.72 -12.96 -0.76
N GLY A 180 6.60 -14.19 -0.26
CA GLY A 180 6.92 -14.58 1.11
C GLY A 180 5.69 -14.80 2.00
N ASP A 181 4.54 -14.21 1.65
CA ASP A 181 3.28 -14.49 2.36
C ASP A 181 2.76 -15.89 1.99
N PHE A 182 2.07 -16.54 2.93
CA PHE A 182 1.63 -17.93 2.78
C PHE A 182 0.67 -18.13 1.60
N GLU A 183 -0.25 -17.20 1.41
CA GLU A 183 -1.27 -17.27 0.37
C GLU A 183 -0.80 -16.75 -1.00
N PHE A 184 0.36 -16.10 -1.07
CA PHE A 184 0.78 -15.34 -2.26
C PHE A 184 0.74 -16.19 -3.53
N LYS A 185 1.42 -17.33 -3.50
CA LYS A 185 1.56 -18.19 -4.67
C LYS A 185 0.21 -18.76 -5.13
N VAL A 186 -0.58 -19.29 -4.20
CA VAL A 186 -1.88 -19.89 -4.55
C VAL A 186 -2.85 -18.86 -5.12
N LEU A 187 -2.88 -17.64 -4.56
CA LEU A 187 -3.73 -16.58 -5.09
C LEU A 187 -3.26 -16.08 -6.45
N LYS A 188 -1.95 -15.92 -6.64
CA LYS A 188 -1.37 -15.53 -7.93
C LYS A 188 -1.75 -16.51 -9.04
N ASP A 189 -1.61 -17.81 -8.77
CA ASP A 189 -1.96 -18.87 -9.72
C ASP A 189 -3.46 -18.83 -10.07
N LEU A 190 -4.32 -18.64 -9.06
CA LEU A 190 -5.77 -18.50 -9.27
C LEU A 190 -6.12 -17.25 -10.09
N TYR A 191 -5.49 -16.09 -9.86
CA TYR A 191 -5.76 -14.92 -10.69
C TYR A 191 -5.50 -15.19 -12.17
N HIS A 192 -4.40 -15.86 -12.50
CA HIS A 192 -4.09 -16.28 -13.86
C HIS A 192 -5.11 -17.29 -14.41
N GLU A 193 -5.45 -18.33 -13.64
CA GLU A 193 -6.44 -19.34 -14.02
C GLU A 193 -7.82 -18.73 -14.33
N PHE A 194 -8.19 -17.69 -13.58
CA PHE A 194 -9.48 -17.02 -13.72
C PHE A 194 -9.46 -15.84 -14.70
N GLY A 195 -8.36 -15.59 -15.41
CA GLY A 195 -8.31 -14.68 -16.57
C GLY A 195 -7.79 -13.27 -16.29
N TRP A 196 -7.10 -13.05 -15.17
CA TRP A 196 -6.37 -11.80 -14.95
C TRP A 196 -5.18 -11.65 -15.90
N PRO A 197 -4.89 -10.44 -16.45
CA PRO A 197 -5.51 -9.15 -16.14
C PRO A 197 -6.70 -8.74 -17.02
N THR A 198 -6.96 -9.41 -18.13
CA THR A 198 -7.84 -8.90 -19.20
C THR A 198 -9.32 -9.29 -19.07
N GLY A 199 -9.66 -10.31 -18.28
CA GLY A 199 -11.00 -10.88 -18.26
C GLY A 199 -11.27 -11.74 -17.03
N LEU A 200 -10.97 -11.21 -15.84
CA LEU A 200 -11.14 -11.93 -14.58
C LEU A 200 -12.60 -12.36 -14.38
N ARG A 201 -12.82 -13.67 -14.31
CA ARG A 201 -14.10 -14.30 -13.93
C ARG A 201 -14.29 -14.20 -12.42
N LYS A 202 -14.65 -13.00 -11.95
CA LYS A 202 -14.61 -12.59 -10.53
C LYS A 202 -15.35 -13.53 -9.59
N GLU A 203 -16.58 -13.91 -9.88
CA GLU A 203 -17.40 -14.75 -9.00
C GLU A 203 -16.81 -16.16 -8.87
N ALA A 204 -16.31 -16.71 -9.99
CA ALA A 204 -15.67 -18.00 -10.02
C ALA A 204 -14.31 -17.97 -9.29
N PHE A 205 -13.54 -16.90 -9.47
CA PHE A 205 -12.31 -16.64 -8.73
C PHE A 205 -12.59 -16.59 -7.23
N LEU A 206 -13.54 -15.79 -6.76
CA LEU A 206 -13.85 -15.66 -5.33
C LEU A 206 -14.26 -17.00 -4.71
N LYS A 207 -15.04 -17.80 -5.43
CA LYS A 207 -15.46 -19.13 -4.98
C LYS A 207 -14.28 -20.09 -4.76
N ALA A 208 -13.20 -19.95 -5.55
CA ALA A 208 -11.99 -20.76 -5.42
C ALA A 208 -10.96 -20.14 -4.45
N ALA A 209 -10.75 -18.83 -4.52
CA ALA A 209 -9.73 -18.09 -3.80
C ALA A 209 -9.98 -18.01 -2.30
N VAL A 210 -11.23 -17.83 -1.87
CA VAL A 210 -11.57 -17.73 -0.44
C VAL A 210 -11.17 -18.98 0.34
N PRO A 211 -11.60 -20.20 -0.03
CA PRO A 211 -11.17 -21.41 0.69
C PRO A 211 -9.67 -21.70 0.51
N ALA A 212 -9.10 -21.45 -0.67
CA ALA A 212 -7.68 -21.68 -0.93
C ALA A 212 -6.77 -20.78 -0.07
N ARG A 213 -7.11 -19.48 0.03
CA ARG A 213 -6.41 -18.53 0.90
C ARG A 213 -6.43 -18.98 2.35
N LYS A 214 -7.62 -19.32 2.86
CA LYS A 214 -7.78 -19.78 4.24
C LYS A 214 -6.88 -20.99 4.52
N ALA A 215 -6.93 -21.99 3.65
CA ALA A 215 -6.12 -23.20 3.80
C ALA A 215 -4.61 -22.91 3.77
N ALA A 216 -4.16 -22.02 2.87
CA ALA A 216 -2.75 -21.64 2.78
C ALA A 216 -2.24 -20.94 4.04
N ILE A 217 -3.01 -19.99 4.58
CA ILE A 217 -2.65 -19.28 5.83
C ILE A 217 -2.62 -20.25 7.02
N GLU A 218 -3.66 -21.09 7.16
CA GLU A 218 -3.74 -22.07 8.26
C GLU A 218 -2.59 -23.08 8.21
N ALA A 219 -2.25 -23.59 7.03
CA ALA A 219 -1.10 -24.48 6.84
C ALA A 219 0.23 -23.77 7.17
N GLY A 220 0.39 -22.51 6.76
CA GLY A 220 1.57 -21.70 7.07
C GLY A 220 1.75 -21.46 8.58
N ILE A 221 0.67 -21.13 9.28
CA ILE A 221 0.67 -20.96 10.75
C ILE A 221 1.00 -22.26 11.46
N GLN A 222 0.39 -23.38 11.04
CA GLN A 222 0.70 -24.70 11.59
C GLN A 222 2.18 -25.05 11.39
N HIS A 223 2.71 -24.84 10.18
CA HIS A 223 4.13 -25.06 9.91
C HIS A 223 5.02 -24.24 10.85
N LEU A 224 4.74 -22.94 11.05
CA LEU A 224 5.50 -22.11 11.99
C LEU A 224 5.37 -22.55 13.46
N SER A 225 4.23 -23.08 13.87
CA SER A 225 4.04 -23.58 15.24
C SER A 225 4.94 -24.78 15.57
N LEU A 226 5.30 -25.59 14.58
CA LEU A 226 6.23 -26.71 14.77
C LEU A 226 7.63 -26.21 15.17
N TYR A 227 8.08 -25.08 14.62
CA TYR A 227 9.39 -24.48 14.98
C TYR A 227 9.39 -23.78 16.33
N LYS A 228 8.23 -23.39 16.87
CA LYS A 228 8.14 -22.82 18.24
C LYS A 228 8.32 -23.88 19.33
N HIS A 229 8.27 -25.17 18.97
CA HIS A 229 8.42 -26.29 19.89
C HIS A 229 9.73 -27.05 19.71
N GLU A 230 10.64 -26.58 18.84
CA GLU A 230 12.00 -27.10 18.83
C GLU A 230 12.74 -26.64 20.11
N PRO A 231 13.41 -27.55 20.83
CA PRO A 231 14.20 -27.17 21.99
C PRO A 231 15.29 -26.18 21.57
N ASP A 232 15.58 -25.20 22.42
CA ASP A 232 16.65 -24.22 22.20
C ASP A 232 17.91 -24.94 21.71
N ALA A 233 18.51 -24.44 20.62
CA ALA A 233 19.78 -24.95 20.16
C ALA A 233 20.79 -24.84 21.31
N ASN A 234 21.26 -25.98 21.82
CA ASN A 234 22.33 -26.02 22.80
C ASN A 234 23.60 -25.47 22.14
N ILE A 235 23.87 -24.19 22.32
CA ILE A 235 25.14 -23.57 21.91
C ILE A 235 26.21 -24.04 22.91
N LEU A 236 26.83 -25.18 22.63
CA LEU A 236 28.09 -25.57 23.23
C LEU A 236 29.21 -25.28 22.22
N ALA A 237 30.04 -24.27 22.55
CA ALA A 237 31.31 -24.00 21.88
C ALA A 237 31.27 -23.81 20.35
N GLY A 238 30.31 -23.04 19.83
CA GLY A 238 30.37 -22.53 18.45
C GLY A 238 30.09 -23.53 17.33
N LYS A 239 29.53 -24.71 17.64
CA LYS A 239 29.00 -25.65 16.64
C LYS A 239 27.54 -25.97 16.96
N VAL A 240 26.68 -25.85 15.96
CA VAL A 240 25.25 -26.15 16.06
C VAL A 240 25.08 -27.66 15.86
N ASN A 241 24.80 -28.41 16.92
CA ASN A 241 24.47 -29.83 16.81
C ASN A 241 22.96 -30.04 16.96
N ARG A 242 22.42 -30.95 16.13
CA ARG A 242 21.01 -31.37 16.17
C ARG A 242 20.68 -32.07 17.50
N PRO A 243 19.44 -31.97 18.00
CA PRO A 243 18.97 -32.88 19.03
C PRO A 243 19.07 -34.33 18.52
N GLU A 244 19.58 -35.24 19.36
CA GLU A 244 19.77 -36.69 19.14
C GLU A 244 21.09 -37.17 18.47
N HIS A 245 22.06 -36.30 18.21
CA HIS A 245 23.42 -36.72 17.78
C HIS A 245 24.51 -36.10 18.67
N ASN A 246 24.87 -36.81 19.74
CA ASN A 246 26.09 -36.54 20.50
C ASN A 246 27.23 -37.37 19.90
N LYS A 247 28.00 -36.79 18.97
CA LYS A 247 29.34 -37.33 18.66
C LYS A 247 30.26 -36.96 19.84
N ARG A 248 30.89 -37.97 20.45
CA ARG A 248 31.98 -37.78 21.41
C ARG A 248 33.23 -37.35 20.64
N ASP A 249 34.04 -36.50 21.25
CA ASP A 249 35.15 -35.72 20.64
C ASP A 249 36.35 -36.54 20.12
N ASP A 250 36.25 -37.85 19.93
CA ASP A 250 37.42 -38.71 19.76
C ASP A 250 37.66 -39.22 18.32
N ASP A 251 36.73 -39.00 17.38
CA ASP A 251 36.87 -39.46 15.98
C ASP A 251 37.12 -38.29 15.02
N VAL A 252 38.41 -38.05 14.72
CA VAL A 252 38.88 -37.02 13.77
C VAL A 252 38.93 -37.61 12.36
N GLU A 253 37.78 -37.95 11.80
CA GLU A 253 37.65 -38.10 10.35
C GLU A 253 36.56 -37.17 9.86
N PHE A 254 36.99 -36.06 9.26
CA PHE A 254 36.13 -35.04 8.69
C PHE A 254 35.44 -35.62 7.46
N ASP A 255 34.16 -35.98 7.59
CA ASP A 255 33.32 -36.38 6.47
C ASP A 255 32.81 -35.12 5.75
N PRO A 256 33.21 -34.85 4.49
CA PRO A 256 32.71 -33.71 3.75
C PRO A 256 31.20 -33.77 3.45
N GLU A 257 30.55 -34.93 3.59
CA GLU A 257 29.09 -35.07 3.50
C GLU A 257 28.36 -34.56 4.77
N ASP A 258 29.07 -34.40 5.91
CA ASP A 258 28.54 -33.82 7.17
C ASP A 258 28.52 -32.27 7.14
N VAL A 259 29.05 -31.63 6.09
CA VAL A 259 28.94 -30.18 5.89
C VAL A 259 27.59 -29.86 5.24
N TRP A 260 26.61 -29.54 6.07
CA TRP A 260 25.38 -28.94 5.60
C TRP A 260 25.64 -27.52 5.09
N VAL A 261 25.69 -27.36 3.77
CA VAL A 261 25.40 -26.08 3.14
C VAL A 261 23.90 -25.90 3.20
N ASP A 262 23.44 -24.92 3.98
CA ASP A 262 22.06 -24.49 4.02
C ASP A 262 21.59 -24.08 2.61
N LYS A 263 20.93 -25.02 1.90
CA LYS A 263 20.34 -24.76 0.59
C LYS A 263 19.14 -23.81 0.67
N GLY A 264 18.63 -23.51 1.88
CA GLY A 264 17.53 -22.58 2.13
C GLY A 264 17.97 -21.12 2.33
N ASN A 265 19.27 -20.84 2.48
CA ASN A 265 19.77 -19.50 2.82
C ASN A 265 20.74 -18.90 1.78
N SER A 266 20.81 -19.47 0.58
CA SER A 266 21.55 -18.88 -0.54
C SER A 266 20.68 -17.92 -1.37
N ARG A 267 20.22 -16.82 -0.75
CA ARG A 267 19.59 -15.69 -1.48
C ARG A 267 20.58 -14.86 -2.31
N ARG A 268 21.80 -15.35 -2.53
CA ARG A 268 22.82 -14.64 -3.34
C ARG A 268 22.68 -14.86 -4.84
N ASN A 269 21.91 -15.86 -5.29
CA ASN A 269 21.76 -16.15 -6.72
C ASN A 269 20.50 -15.54 -7.37
N GLU A 270 19.49 -15.11 -6.60
CA GLU A 270 18.23 -14.59 -7.18
C GLU A 270 18.33 -13.12 -7.67
N LEU A 271 19.36 -12.38 -7.25
CA LEU A 271 19.59 -10.98 -7.70
C LEU A 271 20.26 -10.90 -9.09
N ALA A 272 20.87 -11.97 -9.57
CA ALA A 272 21.49 -12.01 -10.90
C ALA A 272 20.45 -12.24 -12.01
N ASP A 273 19.34 -12.92 -11.70
CA ASP A 273 18.27 -13.24 -12.65
C ASP A 273 17.31 -12.07 -12.92
N LEU A 274 17.39 -10.99 -12.13
CA LEU A 274 16.57 -9.78 -12.29
C LEU A 274 17.22 -8.68 -13.16
N GLY A 275 18.43 -8.91 -13.71
CA GLY A 275 19.05 -7.97 -14.67
C GLY A 275 19.35 -6.56 -14.14
N ILE A 276 19.27 -6.34 -12.82
CA ILE A 276 19.51 -5.03 -12.21
C ILE A 276 21.02 -4.77 -12.11
N LYS A 277 21.56 -4.08 -13.12
CA LYS A 277 22.90 -3.49 -13.02
C LYS A 277 22.83 -2.28 -12.08
N SER A 278 23.50 -2.37 -10.93
CA SER A 278 23.71 -1.24 -10.04
C SER A 278 24.53 -0.13 -10.75
N ALA A 279 23.92 1.05 -10.90
CA ALA A 279 24.62 2.23 -11.40
C ALA A 279 25.42 2.91 -10.27
N PRO A 280 26.60 3.49 -10.56
CA PRO A 280 27.44 4.09 -9.55
C PRO A 280 26.89 5.44 -9.06
N TYR A 281 27.03 5.63 -7.76
CA TYR A 281 26.71 6.84 -7.00
C TYR A 281 27.63 8.01 -7.41
N ILE A 282 27.05 9.15 -7.82
CA ILE A 282 27.77 10.42 -8.01
C ILE A 282 27.13 11.47 -7.12
N GLY A 283 27.94 12.07 -6.25
CA GLY A 283 27.52 13.01 -5.24
C GLY A 283 27.54 14.49 -5.66
N LEU A 284 26.67 15.22 -4.98
CA LEU A 284 26.72 16.63 -4.54
C LEU A 284 26.69 17.78 -5.57
N GLY A 285 25.79 18.73 -5.30
CA GLY A 285 25.78 20.07 -5.90
C GLY A 285 24.68 20.98 -5.34
N SER A 286 25.00 21.73 -4.29
CA SER A 286 24.22 22.81 -3.65
C SER A 286 24.08 24.04 -4.55
N THR A 287 22.93 24.73 -4.54
CA THR A 287 22.78 26.17 -4.18
C THR A 287 21.32 26.65 -4.32
N SER A 288 20.78 27.27 -3.28
CA SER A 288 19.66 28.25 -3.27
C SER A 288 20.28 29.67 -3.12
N PRO A 289 19.56 30.83 -3.17
CA PRO A 289 18.13 31.06 -2.88
C PRO A 289 17.43 32.18 -3.70
N GLY A 290 16.14 32.46 -3.39
CA GLY A 290 15.48 33.73 -3.73
C GLY A 290 14.05 33.85 -3.17
N SER A 291 13.87 34.68 -2.15
CA SER A 291 12.63 34.95 -1.41
C SER A 291 11.75 36.01 -2.09
N ALA A 292 10.41 35.89 -2.01
CA ALA A 292 9.51 37.04 -2.12
C ALA A 292 8.15 36.80 -1.45
N LEU A 293 7.82 37.71 -0.53
CA LEU A 293 6.51 37.98 0.08
C LEU A 293 5.54 38.53 -0.97
N ALA A 294 4.24 38.16 -0.93
CA ALA A 294 3.12 39.12 -1.08
C ALA A 294 1.73 38.49 -0.85
N LEU A 295 1.02 39.10 0.11
CA LEU A 295 -0.40 39.43 0.22
C LEU A 295 -1.50 38.52 -0.38
N ALA A 296 -2.43 38.16 0.51
CA ALA A 296 -3.75 37.65 0.22
C ALA A 296 -4.66 38.63 -0.54
N LYS A 297 -5.42 38.13 -1.53
CA LYS A 297 -6.82 38.50 -1.82
C LYS A 297 -7.50 37.54 -2.81
N ARG A 298 -8.71 37.11 -2.42
CA ARG A 298 -9.88 36.58 -3.16
C ARG A 298 -9.73 35.37 -4.11
N VAL A 299 -10.49 34.34 -3.75
CA VAL A 299 -10.92 33.14 -4.48
C VAL A 299 -11.25 33.42 -5.95
N VAL A 300 -10.34 33.07 -6.86
CA VAL A 300 -10.58 32.84 -8.29
C VAL A 300 -9.56 31.81 -8.78
N ALA A 301 -10.05 30.70 -9.33
CA ALA A 301 -9.31 29.56 -9.92
C ALA A 301 -8.42 28.76 -8.96
N LEU A 302 -8.65 27.43 -8.91
CA LEU A 302 -7.76 26.49 -8.25
C LEU A 302 -6.36 26.61 -8.88
N PRO A 303 -5.27 26.64 -8.09
CA PRO A 303 -3.92 26.62 -8.63
C PRO A 303 -3.74 25.44 -9.59
N SER A 304 -3.04 25.68 -10.70
CA SER A 304 -2.82 24.66 -11.74
C SER A 304 -2.17 23.35 -11.23
N SER A 305 -1.49 23.39 -10.08
CA SER A 305 -0.98 22.22 -9.37
C SER A 305 -2.09 21.37 -8.77
N LEU A 306 -3.06 21.96 -8.06
CA LEU A 306 -4.20 21.21 -7.51
C LEU A 306 -5.15 20.73 -8.60
N SER A 307 -5.39 21.52 -9.67
CA SER A 307 -6.13 21.02 -10.83
C SER A 307 -5.45 19.79 -11.39
N LYS A 308 -4.13 19.80 -11.60
CA LYS A 308 -3.42 18.61 -12.08
C LYS A 308 -3.47 17.43 -11.09
N VAL A 309 -3.37 17.67 -9.79
CA VAL A 309 -3.48 16.61 -8.78
C VAL A 309 -4.87 16.01 -8.79
N LEU A 310 -5.92 16.83 -8.88
CA LEU A 310 -7.30 16.38 -8.91
C LEU A 310 -7.66 15.77 -10.26
N ASP A 311 -7.23 16.34 -11.38
CA ASP A 311 -7.40 15.77 -12.72
C ASP A 311 -6.66 14.44 -12.83
N THR A 312 -5.48 14.30 -12.21
CA THR A 312 -4.73 13.04 -12.16
C THR A 312 -5.37 12.06 -11.18
N ALA A 313 -5.81 12.51 -10.01
CA ALA A 313 -6.50 11.66 -9.04
C ALA A 313 -7.85 11.18 -9.59
N THR A 314 -8.58 12.04 -10.29
CA THR A 314 -9.83 11.73 -11.00
C THR A 314 -9.57 10.84 -12.20
N ALA A 315 -8.51 11.06 -12.99
CA ALA A 315 -8.14 10.18 -14.10
C ALA A 315 -7.70 8.79 -13.61
N VAL A 316 -6.82 8.72 -12.61
CA VAL A 316 -6.41 7.47 -11.94
C VAL A 316 -7.62 6.80 -11.28
N HIS A 317 -8.55 7.60 -10.74
CA HIS A 317 -9.78 7.10 -10.15
C HIS A 317 -10.72 6.52 -11.22
N GLU A 318 -10.93 7.19 -12.34
CA GLU A 318 -11.75 6.70 -13.46
C GLU A 318 -11.11 5.48 -14.13
N ASP A 319 -9.78 5.44 -14.24
CA ASP A 319 -9.05 4.27 -14.70
C ASP A 319 -9.23 3.10 -13.73
N ALA A 320 -9.05 3.33 -12.42
CA ALA A 320 -9.30 2.33 -11.39
C ALA A 320 -10.77 1.86 -11.39
N ARG A 321 -11.72 2.77 -11.58
CA ARG A 321 -13.15 2.48 -11.71
C ARG A 321 -13.44 1.61 -12.93
N ALA A 322 -12.82 1.88 -14.07
CA ALA A 322 -12.93 1.08 -15.28
C ALA A 322 -12.35 -0.34 -15.10
N ILE A 323 -11.30 -0.49 -14.28
CA ILE A 323 -10.70 -1.78 -13.92
C ILE A 323 -11.52 -2.56 -12.88
N ILE A 324 -12.23 -1.85 -12.00
CA ILE A 324 -13.08 -2.44 -10.96
C ILE A 324 -14.44 -2.85 -11.55
N THR A 325 -15.00 -2.05 -12.46
CA THR A 325 -16.34 -2.21 -13.02
C THR A 325 -16.29 -2.05 -14.54
N PRO A 326 -15.93 -3.10 -15.31
CA PRO A 326 -16.02 -3.02 -16.77
C PRO A 326 -17.47 -2.74 -17.17
N PRO A 327 -17.71 -1.87 -18.18
CA PRO A 327 -19.06 -1.58 -18.63
C PRO A 327 -19.78 -2.88 -19.00
N PRO A 328 -21.10 -2.97 -18.74
CA PRO A 328 -21.87 -4.16 -19.10
C PRO A 328 -21.66 -4.42 -20.59
N GLN A 329 -21.17 -5.62 -20.93
CA GLN A 329 -21.04 -6.03 -22.32
C GLN A 329 -22.44 -5.91 -22.93
N LEU A 330 -22.60 -4.97 -23.86
CA LEU A 330 -23.80 -4.85 -24.66
C LEU A 330 -23.98 -6.21 -25.34
N VAL A 331 -24.93 -7.00 -24.83
CA VAL A 331 -25.37 -8.22 -25.47
C VAL A 331 -25.87 -7.77 -26.82
N HIS A 332 -25.10 -8.03 -27.87
CA HIS A 332 -25.56 -7.89 -29.24
C HIS A 332 -26.71 -8.89 -29.38
N THR A 333 -27.93 -8.40 -29.17
CA THR A 333 -29.14 -9.06 -29.65
C THR A 333 -29.03 -9.01 -31.16
N GLY A 334 -28.40 -10.04 -31.74
CA GLY A 334 -28.45 -10.27 -33.16
C GLY A 334 -29.91 -10.35 -33.54
N GLU A 335 -30.39 -9.31 -34.20
CA GLU A 335 -31.62 -9.36 -34.97
C GLU A 335 -31.44 -10.49 -35.98
N LYS A 336 -32.14 -11.60 -35.73
CA LYS A 336 -32.41 -12.58 -36.78
C LYS A 336 -33.25 -11.86 -37.82
N HIS A 337 -32.60 -11.46 -38.91
CA HIS A 337 -33.29 -11.07 -40.12
C HIS A 337 -33.97 -12.34 -40.66
N ASP A 338 -35.29 -12.36 -40.56
CA ASP A 338 -36.13 -13.30 -41.28
C ASP A 338 -35.92 -13.06 -42.79
N GLU A 339 -35.27 -14.03 -43.44
CA GLU A 339 -35.23 -14.13 -44.89
C GLU A 339 -36.42 -15.00 -45.31
N GLN A 340 -37.56 -14.35 -45.55
CA GLN A 340 -38.54 -14.85 -46.50
C GLN A 340 -37.97 -14.64 -47.89
N ASP A 341 -37.69 -15.73 -48.61
CA ASP A 341 -37.92 -15.77 -50.05
C ASP A 341 -38.19 -17.19 -50.55
N ALA A 342 -39.10 -17.22 -51.52
CA ALA A 342 -39.79 -18.37 -52.08
C ALA A 342 -38.89 -19.26 -52.96
N ALA A 343 -39.22 -20.56 -53.05
CA ALA A 343 -39.54 -21.23 -54.32
C ALA A 343 -39.87 -22.72 -54.14
N TRP A 344 -40.81 -23.16 -54.99
CA TRP A 344 -41.28 -24.52 -55.36
C TRP A 344 -42.55 -25.03 -54.68
#